data_AF-A0A951W9E6-F1
#
_entry.id   AF-A0A951W9E6-F1
#
_cell.length_a   1.000
_cell.length_b   1.000
_cell.length_c   1.000
_cell.angle_alpha   90.00
_cell.angle_beta   90.00
_cell.angle_gamma   90.00
#
_symmetry.space_group_name_H-M   'P 1'
#
loop_
_entity.id
_entity.type
_entity.pdbx_description
1 polymer ?
#
loop_
_entity_poly.entity_id
_entity_poly.type
_entity_poly.pdbx_seq_one_letter_code
_entity_poly.pdbx_strand_id
1 'polypeptide(L)'
;MSSKVKDTQLSQIKKVINKVVAKGPDFLDNKITADEMAHSMVNAVQDFAKEEQKEGGIRAENEEAQELIGVLQEILGCGSGFLAQQCDSDCVARTITYVVNKFKEDR
;
A
#
# COMPACT_ATOMS: atom_id res chain seq x y z
N MET A 1 -25.15 -14.11 -12.69
CA MET A 1 -24.46 -14.19 -11.39
C MET A 1 -23.08 -13.53 -11.48
N SER A 2 -22.99 -12.25 -11.88
CA SER A 2 -21.70 -11.61 -12.26
C SER A 2 -21.29 -10.41 -11.40
N SER A 3 -22.01 -10.15 -10.30
CA SER A 3 -21.80 -8.95 -9.48
C SER A 3 -20.97 -9.21 -8.21
N LYS A 4 -20.62 -10.46 -7.89
CA LYS A 4 -19.91 -10.81 -6.64
C LYS A 4 -18.38 -10.86 -6.76
N VAL A 5 -17.83 -10.88 -7.97
CA VAL A 5 -16.38 -11.02 -8.21
C VAL A 5 -15.71 -9.66 -8.43
N LYS A 6 -16.46 -8.62 -8.83
CA LYS A 6 -15.87 -7.29 -9.11
C LYS A 6 -15.57 -6.44 -7.88
N ASP A 7 -16.27 -6.71 -6.78
CA ASP A 7 -16.04 -6.02 -5.50
C ASP A 7 -14.82 -6.55 -4.74
N THR A 8 -14.24 -7.70 -5.12
CA THR A 8 -13.17 -8.32 -4.32
C THR A 8 -11.83 -7.64 -4.54
N GLN A 9 -11.36 -7.48 -5.78
CA GLN A 9 -10.01 -6.96 -6.04
C GLN A 9 -9.86 -5.51 -5.56
N LEU A 10 -10.82 -4.63 -5.89
CA LEU A 10 -10.80 -3.25 -5.46
C LEU A 10 -10.80 -3.13 -3.92
N SER A 11 -11.64 -3.93 -3.25
CA SER A 11 -11.70 -3.99 -1.79
C SER A 11 -10.41 -4.55 -1.18
N GLN A 12 -9.81 -5.56 -1.80
CA GLN A 12 -8.52 -6.13 -1.38
C GLN A 12 -7.39 -5.10 -1.51
N ILE A 13 -7.31 -4.36 -2.62
CA ILE A 13 -6.32 -3.29 -2.80
C ILE A 13 -6.52 -2.20 -1.73
N LYS A 14 -7.75 -1.72 -1.53
CA LYS A 14 -8.07 -0.73 -0.48
C LYS A 14 -7.67 -1.24 0.90
N LYS A 15 -7.92 -2.52 1.21
CA LYS A 15 -7.52 -3.14 2.47
C LYS A 15 -5.99 -3.12 2.68
N VAL A 16 -5.21 -3.34 1.63
CA VAL A 16 -3.75 -3.29 1.68
C VAL A 16 -3.27 -1.88 1.96
N ILE A 17 -3.81 -0.89 1.23
CA ILE A 17 -3.52 0.53 1.46
C ILE A 17 -3.89 0.91 2.90
N ASN A 18 -5.06 0.47 3.38
CA ASN A 18 -5.53 0.75 4.74
C ASN A 18 -4.62 0.18 5.83
N LYS A 19 -3.99 -0.99 5.61
CA LYS A 19 -2.98 -1.53 6.56
C LYS A 19 -1.78 -0.59 6.71
N VAL A 20 -1.33 0.02 5.61
CA VAL A 20 -0.21 0.98 5.61
C VAL A 20 -0.65 2.31 6.21
N VAL A 21 -1.80 2.83 5.76
CA VAL A 21 -2.40 4.06 6.28
C VAL A 21 -2.59 3.97 7.79
N ALA A 22 -3.08 2.86 8.34
CA ALA A 22 -3.34 2.69 9.77
C ALA A 22 -2.08 2.93 10.63
N LYS A 23 -0.90 2.54 10.15
CA LYS A 23 0.38 2.77 10.83
C LYS A 23 0.99 4.15 10.58
N GLY A 24 0.52 4.85 9.54
CA GLY A 24 1.05 6.14 9.14
C GLY A 24 1.10 7.18 10.25
N PRO A 25 0.03 7.40 11.05
CA PRO A 25 0.07 8.33 12.17
C PRO A 25 1.16 8.03 13.19
N ASP A 26 1.35 6.76 13.55
CA ASP A 26 2.40 6.38 14.51
C ASP A 26 3.80 6.61 13.94
N PHE A 27 4.00 6.42 12.64
CA PHE A 27 5.26 6.79 11.99
C PHE A 27 5.48 8.30 11.96
N LEU A 28 4.45 9.08 11.59
CA LEU A 28 4.53 10.54 11.52
C LEU A 28 4.69 11.18 12.90
N ASP A 29 4.20 10.52 13.95
CA ASP A 29 4.41 10.90 15.36
C ASP A 29 5.73 10.38 15.94
N ASN A 30 6.60 9.75 15.14
CA ASN A 30 7.87 9.13 15.54
C ASN A 30 7.74 8.01 16.59
N LYS A 31 6.59 7.33 16.66
CA LYS A 31 6.38 6.17 17.55
C LYS A 31 6.89 4.86 16.95
N ILE A 32 7.01 4.78 15.62
CA ILE A 32 7.67 3.68 14.91
C ILE A 32 8.75 4.24 13.99
N THR A 33 9.78 3.43 13.73
CA THR A 33 10.93 3.84 12.91
C THR A 33 10.63 3.78 11.41
N ALA A 34 11.45 4.46 10.60
CA ALA A 34 11.36 4.35 9.14
C ALA A 34 11.60 2.92 8.63
N ASP A 35 12.44 2.15 9.33
CA ASP A 35 12.69 0.73 9.04
C ASP A 35 11.45 -0.12 9.26
N GLU A 36 10.82 0.00 10.43
CA GLU A 36 9.55 -0.68 10.73
C GLU A 36 8.44 -0.30 9.74
N MET A 37 8.37 0.98 9.35
CA MET A 37 7.39 1.45 8.39
C MET A 37 7.65 0.89 6.99
N ALA A 38 8.90 0.92 6.52
CA ALA A 38 9.30 0.39 5.22
C ALA A 38 9.04 -1.12 5.11
N HIS A 39 9.37 -1.89 6.14
CA HIS A 39 8.99 -3.30 6.21
C HIS A 39 7.48 -3.50 6.15
N SER A 40 6.71 -2.67 6.85
CA SER A 40 5.25 -2.76 6.79
C SER A 40 4.68 -2.44 5.40
N MET A 41 5.25 -1.47 4.69
CA MET A 41 4.89 -1.12 3.32
C MET A 41 5.16 -2.29 2.37
N VAL A 42 6.37 -2.84 2.40
CA VAL A 42 6.78 -3.93 1.51
C VAL A 42 5.99 -5.21 1.80
N ASN A 43 5.85 -5.60 3.07
CA ASN A 43 5.14 -6.82 3.44
C ASN A 43 3.65 -6.75 3.04
N ALA A 44 3.00 -5.60 3.25
CA ALA A 44 1.58 -5.44 2.89
C ALA A 44 1.33 -5.67 1.39
N VAL A 45 2.19 -5.12 0.53
CA VAL A 45 2.06 -5.27 -0.93
C VAL A 45 2.49 -6.67 -1.40
N GLN A 46 3.55 -7.23 -0.83
CA GLN A 46 4.02 -8.58 -1.18
C GLN A 46 3.01 -9.67 -0.78
N ASP A 47 2.38 -9.54 0.38
CA ASP A 47 1.37 -10.50 0.81
C ASP A 47 0.13 -10.46 -0.09
N PHE A 48 -0.29 -9.27 -0.51
CA PHE A 48 -1.33 -9.11 -1.53
C PHE A 48 -0.94 -9.73 -2.87
N ALA A 49 0.28 -9.47 -3.35
CA ALA A 49 0.74 -10.06 -4.62
C ALA A 49 0.78 -11.59 -4.57
N LYS A 50 1.14 -12.19 -3.42
CA LYS A 50 1.09 -13.64 -3.21
C LYS A 50 -0.34 -14.18 -3.19
N GLU A 51 -1.29 -13.43 -2.62
CA GLU A 51 -2.71 -13.78 -2.64
C GLU A 51 -3.25 -13.76 -4.07
N GLU A 52 -3.03 -12.67 -4.81
CA GLU A 52 -3.50 -12.50 -6.19
C GLU A 52 -2.84 -13.48 -7.16
N GLN A 53 -1.57 -13.84 -6.96
CA GLN A 53 -0.90 -14.83 -7.80
C GLN A 53 -1.57 -16.21 -7.74
N LYS A 54 -2.21 -16.56 -6.61
CA LYS A 54 -3.01 -17.80 -6.49
C LYS A 54 -4.31 -17.72 -7.28
N GLU A 55 -4.80 -16.51 -7.54
CA GLU A 55 -6.07 -16.23 -8.22
C GLU A 55 -5.89 -15.89 -9.72
N GLY A 56 -4.66 -15.90 -10.23
CA GLY A 56 -4.35 -15.65 -11.65
C GLY A 56 -3.56 -14.37 -11.92
N GLY A 57 -3.11 -13.68 -10.87
CA GLY A 57 -2.28 -12.48 -10.93
C GLY A 57 -3.07 -11.17 -10.79
N ILE A 58 -2.35 -10.08 -10.53
CA ILE A 58 -2.93 -8.74 -10.36
C ILE A 58 -3.32 -8.20 -11.74
N ARG A 59 -4.62 -8.02 -11.99
CA ARG A 59 -5.13 -7.37 -13.20
C ARG A 59 -6.25 -6.42 -12.85
N ALA A 60 -6.03 -5.12 -13.07
CA ALA A 60 -7.04 -4.09 -12.83
C ALA A 60 -8.33 -4.40 -13.59
N GLU A 61 -9.44 -4.48 -12.86
CA GLU A 61 -10.76 -4.71 -13.46
C GLU A 61 -11.46 -3.43 -13.95
N ASN A 62 -10.99 -2.26 -13.49
CA ASN A 62 -11.51 -0.94 -13.84
C ASN A 62 -10.45 0.16 -13.60
N GLU A 63 -10.76 1.41 -13.96
CA GLU A 63 -9.87 2.55 -13.81
C GLU A 63 -9.50 2.84 -12.35
N GLU A 64 -10.44 2.68 -11.41
CA GLU A 64 -10.20 2.88 -9.98
C GLU A 64 -9.19 1.87 -9.43
N ALA A 65 -9.33 0.59 -9.78
CA ALA A 65 -8.39 -0.46 -9.42
C ALA A 65 -7.00 -0.19 -10.02
N GLN A 66 -6.93 0.33 -11.25
CA GLN A 66 -5.68 0.71 -11.90
C GLN A 66 -4.97 1.84 -11.14
N GLU A 67 -5.72 2.87 -10.71
CA GLU A 67 -5.16 3.96 -9.91
C GLU A 67 -4.61 3.45 -8.57
N LEU A 68 -5.38 2.60 -7.88
CA LEU A 68 -4.95 2.06 -6.59
C LEU A 68 -3.79 1.08 -6.71
N ILE A 69 -3.68 0.34 -7.83
CA ILE A 69 -2.47 -0.44 -8.13
C ILE A 69 -1.25 0.49 -8.25
N GLY A 70 -1.40 1.67 -8.86
CA GLY A 70 -0.36 2.69 -8.87
C GLY A 70 0.08 3.09 -7.46
N VAL A 71 -0.87 3.26 -6.53
CA VAL A 71 -0.57 3.52 -5.11
C VAL A 71 0.19 2.36 -4.47
N LEU A 72 -0.18 1.10 -4.75
CA LEU A 72 0.57 -0.06 -4.26
C LEU A 72 2.01 -0.10 -4.79
N GLN A 73 2.22 0.31 -6.05
CA GLN A 73 3.55 0.40 -6.65
C GLN A 73 4.41 1.48 -5.97
N GLU A 74 3.83 2.64 -5.67
CA GLU A 74 4.53 3.70 -4.91
C GLU A 74 4.89 3.25 -3.49
N ILE A 75 3.96 2.57 -2.79
CA ILE A 75 4.21 1.99 -1.47
C ILE A 75 5.35 0.97 -1.54
N LEU A 76 5.32 0.05 -2.51
CA LEU A 76 6.36 -0.96 -2.67
C LEU A 76 7.71 -0.33 -3.05
N GLY A 77 7.72 0.61 -4.00
CA GLY A 77 8.91 1.27 -4.48
C GLY A 77 9.60 2.08 -3.40
N CYS A 78 8.85 2.89 -2.63
CA CYS A 78 9.40 3.67 -1.54
C CYS A 78 9.93 2.78 -0.40
N GLY A 79 9.15 1.78 0.02
CA GLY A 79 9.57 0.87 1.09
C GLY A 79 10.81 0.05 0.70
N SER A 80 10.82 -0.53 -0.50
CA SER A 80 11.98 -1.30 -0.99
C SER A 80 13.20 -0.42 -1.25
N GLY A 81 13.03 0.80 -1.76
CA GLY A 81 14.10 1.76 -1.95
C GLY A 81 14.77 2.15 -0.64
N PHE A 82 13.99 2.35 0.44
CA PHE A 82 14.55 2.63 1.77
C PHE A 82 15.36 1.44 2.30
N LEU A 83 14.79 0.23 2.24
CA LEU A 83 15.47 -1.00 2.68
C LEU A 83 16.74 -1.30 1.86
N ALA A 84 16.78 -0.87 0.60
CA ALA A 84 17.95 -0.98 -0.27
C ALA A 84 18.93 0.20 -0.15
N GLN A 85 18.72 1.13 0.79
CA GLN A 85 19.53 2.35 0.99
C GLN A 85 19.58 3.27 -0.25
N GLN A 86 18.53 3.24 -1.07
CA GLN A 86 18.39 4.10 -2.25
C GLN A 86 17.61 5.38 -1.95
N CYS A 87 16.86 5.43 -0.84
CA CYS A 87 16.23 6.64 -0.32
C CYS A 87 16.29 6.72 1.21
N ASP A 88 16.06 7.91 1.74
CA ASP A 88 16.13 8.21 3.17
C ASP A 88 14.77 8.14 3.88
N SER A 89 14.77 8.34 5.20
CA SER A 89 13.55 8.37 6.01
C SER A 89 12.59 9.48 5.59
N ASP A 90 13.10 10.58 5.05
CA ASP A 90 12.28 11.70 4.57
C ASP A 90 11.47 11.30 3.33
N CYS A 91 12.03 10.45 2.47
CA CYS A 91 11.28 9.84 1.38
C CYS A 91 10.11 9.02 1.88
N VAL A 92 10.32 8.20 2.92
CA VAL A 92 9.24 7.40 3.54
C VAL A 92 8.19 8.33 4.15
N ALA A 93 8.60 9.38 4.87
CA ALA A 93 7.71 10.38 5.46
C ALA A 93 6.83 11.09 4.43
N ARG A 94 7.39 11.51 3.29
CA ARG A 94 6.62 12.12 2.20
C ARG A 94 5.57 11.17 1.63
N THR A 95 5.96 9.93 1.35
CA THR A 95 5.03 8.91 0.82
C THR A 95 3.91 8.63 1.81
N ILE A 96 4.23 8.43 3.09
CA ILE A 96 3.21 8.15 4.11
C ILE A 96 2.31 9.35 4.35
N THR A 97 2.84 10.57 4.33
CA THR A 97 2.02 11.79 4.41
C THR A 97 1.03 11.85 3.25
N TYR A 98 1.49 11.61 2.02
CA TYR A 98 0.64 11.57 0.84
C TYR A 98 -0.46 10.51 0.96
N VAL A 99 -0.09 9.25 1.27
CA VAL A 99 -1.03 8.14 1.36
C VAL A 99 -2.03 8.35 2.50
N VAL A 100 -1.59 8.76 3.70
CA VAL A 100 -2.49 9.05 4.82
C VAL A 100 -3.48 10.17 4.47
N ASN A 101 -3.03 11.25 3.83
CA ASN A 101 -3.91 12.34 3.45
C ASN A 101 -4.90 11.93 2.35
N LYS A 102 -4.43 11.15 1.37
CA LYS A 102 -5.27 10.66 0.26
C LYS A 102 -6.39 9.73 0.74
N PHE A 103 -6.14 8.92 1.76
CA PHE A 103 -7.08 7.91 2.26
C PHE A 103 -7.63 8.21 3.67
N LYS A 104 -7.59 9.49 4.10
CA LYS A 104 -8.04 9.89 5.44
C LYS A 104 -9.55 9.74 5.63
N GLU A 105 -10.33 9.87 4.56
CA GLU A 105 -11.79 9.85 4.56
C GLU A 105 -12.39 8.44 4.48
N ASP A 106 -11.59 7.44 4.11
CA ASP A 106 -11.99 6.02 3.99
C ASP A 106 -11.79 5.23 5.31
N ARG A 107 -11.64 5.92 6.45
CA ARG A 107 -11.41 5.35 7.78
C ARG A 107 -12.67 5.23 8.62
#